data_AF-A0A9E4G3A5-F1
#
_entry.id   AF-A0A9E4G3A5-F1
#
_cell.length_a   1.000
_cell.length_b   1.000
_cell.length_c   1.000
_cell.angle_alpha   90.00
_cell.angle_beta   90.00
_cell.angle_gamma   90.00
#
_symmetry.space_group_name_H-M   'P 1'
#
loop_
_entity.id
_entity.type
_entity.pdbx_description
1 polymer ?
#
loop_
_entity_poly.entity_id
_entity_poly.type
_entity_poly.pdbx_seq_one_letter_code
_entity_poly.pdbx_strand_id
1 'polypeptide(L)'
;MTSKADSLQQLRNAAEARDPERCQFLLKTLFMQLDFYLALAVAIERARSFLETFETYYPDGVFARQVLMQMVNTGTAPPRLPPEAMRDFEYPGAANFMKALADLAHALQPGPLPPRIGSLVSATVNAIMAELVEHYYGPRPQAWAQVRETPAEPPAGEIAYAFWTDEDVALLDTDHWLQVADSIERHLQRQYGKNERQE
;
A
#
# COMPACT_ATOMS: atom_id res chain seq x y z
N MET A 1 -20.46 14.74 -11.86
CA MET A 1 -19.42 14.21 -10.94
C MET A 1 -20.05 13.02 -10.23
N THR A 2 -19.43 11.84 -10.29
CA THR A 2 -19.91 10.64 -9.59
C THR A 2 -19.80 10.86 -8.08
N SER A 3 -20.75 10.37 -7.29
CA SER A 3 -20.67 10.55 -5.83
C SER A 3 -19.52 9.73 -5.22
N LYS A 4 -19.11 10.06 -3.99
CA LYS A 4 -18.12 9.26 -3.23
C LYS A 4 -18.60 7.82 -3.04
N ALA A 5 -19.89 7.64 -2.77
CA ALA A 5 -20.51 6.32 -2.61
C ALA A 5 -20.44 5.50 -3.91
N ASP A 6 -20.77 6.11 -5.05
CA ASP A 6 -20.68 5.43 -6.35
C ASP A 6 -19.23 5.08 -6.69
N SER A 7 -18.29 5.98 -6.41
CA SER A 7 -16.86 5.75 -6.66
C SER A 7 -16.30 4.61 -5.79
N LEU A 8 -16.79 4.50 -4.55
CA LEU A 8 -16.44 3.42 -3.64
C LEU A 8 -17.00 2.07 -4.14
N GLN A 9 -18.26 2.04 -4.56
CA GLN A 9 -18.84 0.82 -5.14
C GLN A 9 -18.11 0.42 -6.42
N GLN A 10 -17.72 1.37 -7.27
CA GLN A 10 -16.92 1.09 -8.46
C GLN A 10 -15.56 0.48 -8.10
N LEU A 11 -14.92 0.93 -7.01
CA LEU A 11 -13.65 0.36 -6.55
C LEU A 11 -13.85 -1.10 -6.12
N ARG A 12 -14.92 -1.41 -5.38
CA ARG A 12 -15.26 -2.79 -4.99
C ARG A 12 -15.48 -3.69 -6.19
N ASN A 13 -16.27 -3.22 -7.17
CA ASN A 13 -16.52 -3.97 -8.39
C ASN A 13 -15.24 -4.20 -9.20
N ALA A 14 -14.32 -3.23 -9.24
CA ALA A 14 -13.03 -3.37 -9.91
C ALA A 14 -12.12 -4.39 -9.21
N ALA A 15 -12.15 -4.43 -7.87
CA ALA A 15 -11.43 -5.42 -7.08
C ALA A 15 -11.94 -6.84 -7.38
N GLU A 16 -13.25 -7.04 -7.33
CA GLU A 16 -13.88 -8.35 -7.65
C GLU A 16 -13.64 -8.77 -9.11
N ALA A 17 -13.59 -7.80 -10.03
CA ALA A 17 -13.24 -8.05 -11.43
C ALA A 17 -11.74 -8.32 -11.65
N ARG A 18 -10.90 -8.18 -10.62
CA ARG A 18 -9.44 -8.30 -10.67
C ARG A 18 -8.81 -7.37 -11.71
N ASP A 19 -9.26 -6.11 -11.70
CA ASP A 19 -8.75 -5.05 -12.59
C ASP A 19 -7.87 -4.06 -11.79
N PRO A 20 -6.56 -4.34 -11.64
CA PRO A 20 -5.67 -3.54 -10.80
C PRO A 20 -5.48 -2.12 -11.33
N GLU A 21 -5.49 -1.91 -12.65
CA GLU A 21 -5.38 -0.57 -13.25
C GLU A 21 -6.61 0.27 -12.90
N ARG A 22 -7.80 -0.34 -13.00
CA ARG A 22 -9.05 0.33 -12.63
C ARG A 22 -9.13 0.61 -11.13
N CYS A 23 -8.67 -0.31 -10.28
CA CYS A 23 -8.56 -0.08 -8.84
C CYS A 23 -7.70 1.14 -8.53
N GLN A 24 -6.51 1.24 -9.11
CA GLN A 24 -5.61 2.38 -8.90
C GLN A 24 -6.20 3.70 -9.40
N PHE A 25 -6.84 3.69 -10.57
CA PHE A 25 -7.52 4.87 -11.12
C PHE A 25 -8.63 5.35 -10.17
N LEU A 26 -9.50 4.43 -9.74
CA LEU A 26 -10.63 4.75 -8.86
C LEU A 26 -10.17 5.19 -7.47
N LEU A 27 -9.12 4.56 -6.92
CA LEU A 27 -8.51 4.98 -5.66
C LEU A 27 -7.98 6.42 -5.76
N LYS A 28 -7.28 6.76 -6.86
CA LYS A 28 -6.83 8.13 -7.10
C LYS A 28 -8.00 9.11 -7.15
N THR A 29 -9.06 8.77 -7.89
CA THR A 29 -10.27 9.60 -7.97
C THR A 29 -10.94 9.79 -6.61
N LEU A 30 -11.03 8.74 -5.80
CA LEU A 30 -11.56 8.80 -4.43
C LEU A 30 -10.68 9.69 -3.56
N PHE A 31 -9.37 9.46 -3.52
CA PHE A 31 -8.42 10.24 -2.70
C PHE A 31 -8.41 11.73 -3.06
N MET A 32 -8.62 12.09 -4.34
CA MET A 32 -8.77 13.48 -4.77
C MET A 32 -10.04 14.16 -4.23
N GLN A 33 -11.04 13.40 -3.77
CA GLN A 33 -12.29 13.91 -3.19
C GLN A 33 -12.29 13.88 -1.65
N LEU A 34 -11.29 13.27 -1.03
CA LEU A 34 -11.13 13.19 0.42
C LEU A 34 -10.30 14.34 0.95
N ASP A 35 -10.49 14.68 2.23
CA ASP A 35 -9.48 15.44 2.96
C ASP A 35 -8.16 14.68 2.93
N PHE A 36 -7.05 15.37 2.63
CA PHE A 36 -5.74 14.75 2.42
C PHE A 36 -5.34 13.82 3.57
N TYR A 37 -5.61 14.22 4.82
CA TYR A 37 -5.27 13.40 5.99
C TYR A 37 -6.12 12.14 6.14
N LEU A 38 -7.34 12.09 5.59
CA LEU A 38 -8.12 10.85 5.52
C LEU A 38 -7.54 9.89 4.50
N ALA A 39 -7.17 10.39 3.31
CA ALA A 39 -6.47 9.58 2.31
C ALA A 39 -5.13 9.06 2.84
N LEU A 40 -4.38 9.90 3.57
CA LEU A 40 -3.15 9.50 4.25
C LEU A 40 -3.40 8.40 5.28
N ALA A 41 -4.46 8.51 6.09
CA ALA A 41 -4.79 7.50 7.10
C ALA A 41 -5.05 6.12 6.48
N VAL A 42 -5.79 6.07 5.35
CA VAL A 42 -6.03 4.82 4.60
C VAL A 42 -4.72 4.20 4.12
N ALA A 43 -3.84 5.00 3.50
CA ALA A 43 -2.56 4.52 3.00
C ALA A 43 -1.62 4.04 4.13
N ILE A 44 -1.62 4.74 5.28
CA ILE A 44 -0.87 4.32 6.47
C ILE A 44 -1.42 3.02 7.06
N GLU A 45 -2.75 2.87 7.17
CA GLU A 45 -3.37 1.62 7.64
C GLU A 45 -2.92 0.44 6.79
N ARG A 46 -2.89 0.60 5.46
CA ARG A 46 -2.39 -0.44 4.55
C ARG A 46 -0.89 -0.67 4.67
N ALA A 47 -0.06 0.35 4.87
CA ALA A 47 1.36 0.12 5.09
C ALA A 47 1.62 -0.62 6.42
N ARG A 48 0.83 -0.34 7.46
CA ARG A 48 1.01 -0.91 8.81
C ARG A 48 0.74 -2.41 8.89
N SER A 49 -0.03 -3.00 7.98
CA SER A 49 -0.30 -4.45 7.99
C SER A 49 0.95 -5.29 7.79
N PHE A 50 1.91 -4.81 6.99
CA PHE A 50 3.16 -5.52 6.72
C PHE A 50 4.26 -5.23 7.75
N LEU A 51 4.03 -4.27 8.66
CA LEU A 51 5.07 -3.81 9.59
C LEU A 51 5.58 -4.92 10.51
N GLU A 52 4.69 -5.78 11.01
CA GLU A 52 5.07 -6.88 11.92
C GLU A 52 5.92 -7.93 11.20
N THR A 53 5.52 -8.30 9.97
CA THR A 53 6.32 -9.18 9.11
C THR A 53 7.69 -8.58 8.86
N PHE A 54 7.76 -7.29 8.48
CA PHE A 54 9.02 -6.61 8.25
C PHE A 54 9.93 -6.63 9.49
N GLU A 55 9.42 -6.28 10.67
CA GLU A 55 10.21 -6.27 11.92
C GLU A 55 10.64 -7.67 12.37
N THR A 56 9.91 -8.72 12.00
CA THR A 56 10.29 -10.11 12.27
C THR A 56 11.57 -10.49 11.53
N TYR A 57 11.69 -10.10 10.25
CA TYR A 57 12.87 -10.37 9.44
C TYR A 57 13.97 -9.31 9.57
N TYR A 58 13.62 -8.12 10.03
CA TYR A 58 14.51 -6.99 10.24
C TYR A 58 14.33 -6.40 11.64
N PRO A 59 14.85 -7.03 12.70
CA PRO A 59 14.68 -6.54 14.08
C PRO A 59 15.30 -5.16 14.33
N ASP A 60 16.31 -4.78 13.55
CA ASP A 60 16.92 -3.45 13.53
C ASP A 60 16.14 -2.44 12.66
N GLY A 61 15.08 -2.89 12.00
CA GLY A 61 14.15 -2.12 11.18
C GLY A 61 13.11 -1.30 11.97
N VAL A 62 13.29 -1.11 13.28
CA VAL A 62 12.36 -0.37 14.18
C VAL A 62 12.08 1.05 13.69
N PHE A 63 12.99 1.62 12.90
CA PHE A 63 12.79 2.93 12.27
C PHE A 63 11.49 2.99 11.43
N ALA A 64 11.07 1.88 10.81
CA ALA A 64 9.86 1.82 9.98
C ALA A 64 8.61 2.17 10.80
N ARG A 65 8.50 1.58 11.99
CA ARG A 65 7.45 1.91 12.97
C ARG A 65 7.52 3.36 13.41
N GLN A 66 8.72 3.87 13.70
CA GLN A 66 8.90 5.26 14.13
C GLN A 66 8.46 6.25 13.05
N VAL A 67 8.79 5.97 11.78
CA VAL A 67 8.35 6.78 10.64
C VAL A 67 6.82 6.77 10.51
N LEU A 68 6.18 5.60 10.55
CA LEU A 68 4.72 5.50 10.51
C LEU A 68 4.05 6.20 11.70
N MET A 69 4.61 6.07 12.90
CA MET A 69 4.12 6.75 14.10
C MET A 69 4.23 8.27 13.98
N GLN A 70 5.33 8.79 13.43
CA GLN A 70 5.48 10.22 13.17
C GLN A 70 4.37 10.71 12.23
N MET A 71 4.15 10.01 11.11
CA MET A 71 3.12 10.39 10.13
C MET A 71 1.71 10.44 10.76
N VAL A 72 1.37 9.46 11.61
CA VAL A 72 0.09 9.41 12.31
C VAL A 72 -0.05 10.52 13.34
N ASN A 73 1.00 10.78 14.14
CA ASN A 73 0.91 11.67 15.30
C ASN A 73 1.04 13.15 14.93
N THR A 74 1.85 13.48 13.93
CA THR A 74 2.18 14.87 13.58
C THR A 74 1.69 15.27 12.19
N GLY A 75 1.24 14.32 11.37
CA GLY A 75 0.91 14.60 9.97
C GLY A 75 2.14 15.05 9.16
N THR A 76 3.35 14.68 9.58
CA THR A 76 4.61 15.01 8.92
C THR A 76 5.48 13.76 8.77
N ALA A 77 6.45 13.81 7.87
CA ALA A 77 7.43 12.75 7.65
C ALA A 77 8.83 13.35 7.56
N PRO A 78 9.88 12.56 7.82
CA PRO A 78 11.24 13.02 7.57
C PRO A 78 11.41 13.31 6.05
N PRO A 79 12.16 14.36 5.65
CA PRO A 79 12.36 14.70 4.23
C PRO A 79 13.02 13.59 3.41
N ARG A 80 13.78 12.73 4.10
CA ARG A 80 14.36 11.49 3.59
C ARG A 80 14.16 10.41 4.65
N LEU A 81 13.97 9.17 4.21
CA LEU A 81 14.01 8.04 5.12
C LEU A 81 15.39 7.97 5.81
N PRO A 82 15.45 7.41 7.03
CA PRO A 82 16.69 7.33 7.78
C PRO A 82 17.73 6.47 7.03
N PRO A 83 19.05 6.64 7.24
CA PRO A 83 20.08 5.91 6.50
C PRO A 83 19.93 4.38 6.53
N GLU A 84 19.39 3.83 7.62
CA GLU A 84 19.07 2.42 7.81
C GLU A 84 18.07 1.88 6.77
N ALA A 85 17.23 2.77 6.21
CA ALA A 85 16.30 2.47 5.12
C ALA A 85 16.97 2.31 3.74
N MET A 86 18.25 2.66 3.61
CA MET A 86 18.97 2.64 2.32
C MET A 86 19.70 1.33 2.06
N ARG A 87 19.64 0.37 2.98
CA ARG A 87 20.24 -0.96 2.80
C ARG A 87 19.39 -1.82 1.86
N ASP A 88 19.98 -2.92 1.40
CA ASP A 88 19.25 -3.93 0.64
C ASP A 88 18.36 -4.77 1.57
N PHE A 89 17.07 -4.80 1.29
CA PHE A 89 16.08 -5.61 1.98
C PHE A 89 15.70 -6.80 1.10
N GLU A 90 16.33 -7.93 1.40
CA GLU A 90 16.25 -9.14 0.57
C GLU A 90 15.00 -9.99 0.77
N TYR A 91 14.26 -9.81 1.85
CA TYR A 91 13.11 -10.65 2.16
C TYR A 91 11.92 -10.32 1.24
N PRO A 92 11.14 -11.31 0.77
CA PRO A 92 9.93 -11.10 0.01
C PRO A 92 9.05 -9.97 0.54
N GLY A 93 8.72 -9.02 -0.33
CA GLY A 93 7.86 -7.88 -0.01
C GLY A 93 8.53 -6.72 0.73
N ALA A 94 9.71 -6.91 1.32
CA ALA A 94 10.38 -5.87 2.10
C ALA A 94 10.75 -4.63 1.26
N ALA A 95 11.22 -4.82 0.03
CA ALA A 95 11.50 -3.71 -0.90
C ALA A 95 10.23 -2.91 -1.26
N ASN A 96 9.09 -3.60 -1.45
CA ASN A 96 7.80 -2.95 -1.69
C ASN A 96 7.34 -2.17 -0.46
N PHE A 97 7.48 -2.73 0.74
CA PHE A 97 7.18 -2.02 1.98
C PHE A 97 8.04 -0.76 2.16
N MET A 98 9.34 -0.84 1.88
CA MET A 98 10.24 0.31 1.91
C MET A 98 9.86 1.37 0.88
N LYS A 99 9.45 0.96 -0.32
CA LYS A 99 8.90 1.85 -1.34
C LYS A 99 7.61 2.54 -0.87
N ALA A 100 6.72 1.80 -0.20
CA ALA A 100 5.50 2.36 0.38
C ALA A 100 5.81 3.44 1.43
N LEU A 101 6.77 3.19 2.34
CA LEU A 101 7.23 4.18 3.32
C LEU A 101 7.81 5.43 2.66
N ALA A 102 8.63 5.26 1.61
CA ALA A 102 9.20 6.37 0.87
C ALA A 102 8.12 7.21 0.18
N ASP A 103 7.11 6.56 -0.41
CA ASP A 103 6.00 7.25 -1.08
C ASP A 103 5.09 7.98 -0.09
N LEU A 104 4.82 7.41 1.10
CA LEU A 104 4.13 8.13 2.18
C LEU A 104 4.92 9.37 2.61
N ALA A 105 6.23 9.24 2.79
CA ALA A 105 7.09 10.36 3.16
C ALA A 105 7.10 11.45 2.07
N HIS A 106 7.12 11.05 0.80
CA HIS A 106 7.04 11.97 -0.34
C HIS A 106 5.69 12.69 -0.41
N ALA A 107 4.58 11.98 -0.18
CA ALA A 107 3.24 12.57 -0.16
C ALA A 107 3.08 13.67 0.91
N LEU A 108 3.88 13.61 1.99
CA LEU A 108 3.87 14.59 3.07
C LEU A 108 4.80 15.79 2.81
N GLN A 109 5.60 15.77 1.74
CA GLN A 109 6.41 16.93 1.37
C GLN A 109 5.55 18.05 0.78
N PRO A 110 5.97 19.32 0.91
CA PRO A 110 5.29 20.45 0.28
C PRO A 110 5.22 20.26 -1.24
N GLY A 111 4.04 20.51 -1.82
CA GLY A 111 3.84 20.40 -3.26
C GLY A 111 2.37 20.40 -3.67
N PRO A 112 2.09 20.39 -4.99
CA PRO A 112 0.73 20.32 -5.51
C PRO A 112 0.00 19.06 -5.02
N LEU A 113 -1.31 19.16 -4.82
CA LEU A 113 -2.12 18.03 -4.31
C LEU A 113 -2.10 16.80 -5.24
N PRO A 114 -2.27 16.90 -6.57
CA PRO A 114 -2.39 15.70 -7.41
C PRO A 114 -1.15 14.76 -7.40
N PRO A 115 0.10 15.27 -7.46
CA PRO A 115 1.29 14.44 -7.25
C PRO A 115 1.33 13.78 -5.87
N ARG A 116 0.97 14.52 -4.81
CA ARG A 116 0.94 13.99 -3.44
C ARG A 116 -0.08 12.85 -3.30
N ILE A 117 -1.25 12.99 -3.90
CA ILE A 117 -2.25 11.91 -4.00
C ILE A 117 -1.71 10.74 -4.83
N GLY A 118 -0.99 11.00 -5.92
CA GLY A 118 -0.31 9.96 -6.69
C GLY A 118 0.64 9.12 -5.83
N SER A 119 1.38 9.75 -4.93
CA SER A 119 2.24 9.05 -3.97
C SER A 119 1.46 8.26 -2.93
N LEU A 120 0.29 8.72 -2.46
CA LEU A 120 -0.56 7.92 -1.57
C LEU A 120 -1.11 6.66 -2.26
N VAL A 121 -1.50 6.77 -3.54
CA VAL A 121 -1.92 5.62 -4.34
C VAL A 121 -0.76 4.65 -4.53
N SER A 122 0.42 5.14 -4.91
CA SER A 122 1.64 4.33 -5.05
C SER A 122 2.01 3.63 -3.75
N ALA A 123 1.93 4.33 -2.61
CA ALA A 123 2.18 3.74 -1.30
C ALA A 123 1.20 2.60 -0.98
N THR A 124 -0.09 2.80 -1.27
CA THR A 124 -1.12 1.79 -1.05
C THR A 124 -0.86 0.54 -1.89
N VAL A 125 -0.55 0.72 -3.18
CA VAL A 125 -0.23 -0.39 -4.10
C VAL A 125 1.01 -1.14 -3.64
N ASN A 126 2.08 -0.44 -3.27
CA ASN A 126 3.31 -1.08 -2.81
C ASN A 126 3.12 -1.80 -1.46
N ALA A 127 2.25 -1.30 -0.59
CA ALA A 127 1.91 -2.01 0.64
C ALA A 127 1.12 -3.31 0.35
N ILE A 128 0.18 -3.29 -0.58
CA ILE A 128 -0.51 -4.51 -1.06
C ILE A 128 0.51 -5.49 -1.66
N MET A 129 1.36 -5.02 -2.57
CA MET A 129 2.41 -5.84 -3.19
C MET A 129 3.40 -6.44 -2.18
N ALA A 130 3.64 -5.78 -1.03
CA ALA A 130 4.49 -6.35 0.01
C ALA A 130 3.88 -7.65 0.56
N GLU A 131 2.60 -7.64 0.89
CA GLU A 131 1.86 -8.80 1.39
C GLU A 131 1.70 -9.88 0.31
N LEU A 132 1.39 -9.52 -0.94
CA LEU A 132 1.26 -10.51 -2.03
C LEU A 132 2.58 -11.24 -2.28
N VAL A 133 3.69 -10.49 -2.37
CA VAL A 133 5.01 -11.06 -2.62
C VAL A 133 5.43 -11.93 -1.44
N GLU A 134 5.21 -11.50 -0.21
CA GLU A 134 5.51 -12.33 0.96
C GLU A 134 4.68 -13.62 1.00
N HIS A 135 3.38 -13.52 0.73
CA HIS A 135 2.48 -14.67 0.73
C HIS A 135 2.95 -15.77 -0.24
N TYR A 136 3.34 -15.37 -1.46
CA TYR A 136 3.78 -16.33 -2.47
C TYR A 136 5.24 -16.77 -2.28
N TYR A 137 6.15 -15.83 -2.08
CA TYR A 137 7.60 -16.09 -2.10
C TYR A 137 8.19 -16.42 -0.73
N GLY A 138 7.55 -16.01 0.37
CA GLY A 138 7.93 -16.35 1.75
C GLY A 138 8.13 -17.86 1.97
N PRO A 139 7.18 -18.73 1.57
CA PRO A 139 7.37 -20.18 1.63
C PRO A 139 8.21 -20.76 0.47
N ARG A 140 8.62 -19.93 -0.50
CA ARG A 140 9.34 -20.33 -1.73
C ARG A 140 10.67 -19.57 -1.88
N PRO A 141 11.62 -19.70 -0.92
CA PRO A 141 12.85 -18.89 -0.90
C PRO A 141 13.74 -19.08 -2.14
N GLN A 142 13.75 -20.28 -2.74
CA GLN A 142 14.51 -20.53 -3.98
C GLN A 142 13.91 -19.81 -5.18
N ALA A 143 12.58 -19.81 -5.30
CA ALA A 143 11.90 -19.08 -6.37
C ALA A 143 12.16 -17.57 -6.24
N TRP A 144 12.15 -17.06 -5.01
CA TRP A 144 12.47 -15.67 -4.72
C TRP A 144 13.90 -15.29 -5.09
N ALA A 145 14.88 -16.11 -4.70
CA ALA A 145 16.28 -15.89 -5.07
C ALA A 145 16.44 -15.83 -6.59
N GLN A 146 15.80 -16.74 -7.34
CA GLN A 146 15.86 -16.77 -8.80
C GLN A 146 15.33 -15.49 -9.46
N VAL A 147 14.14 -15.01 -9.05
CA VAL A 147 13.55 -13.80 -9.65
C VAL A 147 14.32 -12.52 -9.28
N ARG A 148 15.02 -12.52 -8.15
CA ARG A 148 15.76 -11.36 -7.66
C ARG A 148 17.17 -11.28 -8.23
N GLU A 149 17.91 -12.38 -8.21
CA GLU A 149 19.33 -12.43 -8.54
C GLU A 149 19.57 -12.60 -10.05
N THR A 150 18.63 -13.28 -10.73
CA THR A 150 18.74 -13.63 -12.15
C THR A 150 17.47 -13.27 -12.94
N PRO A 151 16.96 -12.02 -12.87
CA PRO A 151 15.67 -11.64 -13.46
C PRO A 151 15.61 -11.75 -14.99
N ALA A 152 16.76 -11.76 -15.66
CA ALA A 152 16.86 -11.87 -17.12
C ALA A 152 16.89 -13.32 -17.62
N GLU A 153 16.99 -14.31 -16.73
CA GLU A 153 17.01 -15.71 -17.12
C GLU A 153 15.59 -16.25 -17.36
N PRO A 154 15.40 -17.18 -18.33
CA PRO A 154 14.08 -17.71 -18.64
C PRO A 154 13.26 -18.22 -17.43
N PRO A 155 13.86 -18.93 -16.44
CA PRO A 155 13.11 -19.39 -15.27
C PRO A 155 12.49 -18.26 -14.45
N ALA A 156 13.12 -17.07 -14.40
CA ALA A 156 12.58 -15.95 -13.63
C ALA A 156 11.25 -15.44 -14.22
N GLY A 157 11.11 -15.43 -15.54
CA GLY A 157 9.86 -15.06 -16.21
C GLY A 157 8.73 -16.04 -15.93
N GLU A 158 9.02 -17.35 -15.93
CA GLU A 158 8.03 -18.39 -15.61
C GLU A 158 7.58 -18.33 -14.15
N ILE A 159 8.51 -18.09 -13.22
CA ILE A 159 8.20 -17.93 -11.80
C ILE A 159 7.35 -16.68 -11.57
N ALA A 160 7.68 -15.55 -12.21
CA ALA A 160 6.90 -14.32 -12.11
C ALA A 160 5.50 -14.48 -12.71
N TYR A 161 5.35 -15.23 -13.81
CA TYR A 161 4.05 -15.56 -14.38
C TYR A 161 3.23 -16.47 -13.45
N ALA A 162 3.86 -17.47 -12.83
CA ALA A 162 3.22 -18.34 -11.86
C ALA A 162 2.70 -17.55 -10.64
N PHE A 163 3.45 -16.57 -10.15
CA PHE A 163 3.00 -15.65 -9.10
C PHE A 163 1.70 -14.92 -9.47
N TRP A 164 1.62 -14.34 -10.68
CA TRP A 164 0.45 -13.59 -11.12
C TRP A 164 -0.76 -14.46 -11.50
N THR A 165 -0.56 -15.77 -11.68
CA THR A 165 -1.62 -16.72 -12.03
C THR A 165 -2.01 -17.63 -10.88
N ASP A 166 -1.36 -17.49 -9.72
CA ASP A 166 -1.70 -18.21 -8.49
C ASP A 166 -3.04 -17.73 -7.93
N GLU A 167 -3.92 -18.69 -7.60
CA GLU A 167 -5.29 -18.41 -7.16
C GLU A 167 -5.31 -17.75 -5.78
N ASP A 168 -4.43 -18.15 -4.87
CA ASP A 168 -4.35 -17.59 -3.52
C ASP A 168 -3.85 -16.14 -3.58
N VAL A 169 -2.88 -15.85 -4.45
CA VAL A 169 -2.42 -14.47 -4.72
C VAL A 169 -3.56 -13.61 -5.26
N ALA A 170 -4.35 -14.12 -6.21
CA ALA A 170 -5.46 -13.37 -6.79
C ALA A 170 -6.59 -13.10 -5.79
N LEU A 171 -6.89 -14.06 -4.90
CA LEU A 171 -7.85 -13.88 -3.82
C LEU A 171 -7.35 -12.85 -2.80
N LEU A 172 -6.08 -12.91 -2.43
CA LEU A 172 -5.47 -11.99 -1.49
C LEU A 172 -5.41 -10.54 -2.04
N ASP A 173 -5.09 -10.35 -3.32
CA ASP A 173 -5.12 -9.02 -3.96
C ASP A 173 -6.53 -8.44 -3.91
N THR A 174 -7.54 -9.25 -4.26
CA THR A 174 -8.95 -8.86 -4.17
C THR A 174 -9.34 -8.42 -2.76
N ASP A 175 -9.01 -9.25 -1.76
CA ASP A 175 -9.31 -8.96 -0.35
C ASP A 175 -8.62 -7.66 0.11
N HIS A 176 -7.36 -7.45 -0.25
CA HIS A 176 -6.64 -6.22 0.09
C HIS A 176 -7.28 -4.97 -0.51
N TRP A 177 -7.73 -5.00 -1.76
CA TRP A 177 -8.47 -3.88 -2.35
C TRP A 177 -9.82 -3.63 -1.67
N LEU A 178 -10.54 -4.69 -1.29
CA LEU A 178 -11.78 -4.56 -0.53
C LEU A 178 -11.53 -3.97 0.86
N GLN A 179 -10.45 -4.36 1.55
CA GLN A 179 -10.04 -3.76 2.82
C GLN A 179 -9.70 -2.27 2.69
N VAL A 180 -9.10 -1.84 1.57
CA VAL A 180 -8.86 -0.42 1.26
C VAL A 180 -10.19 0.33 1.12
N ALA A 181 -11.14 -0.24 0.37
CA ALA A 181 -12.48 0.33 0.24
C ALA A 181 -13.19 0.43 1.61
N ASP A 182 -13.14 -0.62 2.44
CA ASP A 182 -13.70 -0.61 3.78
C ASP A 182 -13.06 0.46 4.67
N SER A 183 -11.73 0.65 4.58
CA SER A 183 -11.04 1.69 5.33
C SER A 183 -11.54 3.09 4.94
N ILE A 184 -11.68 3.37 3.64
CA ILE A 184 -12.25 4.63 3.13
C ILE A 184 -13.66 4.84 3.69
N GLU A 185 -14.51 3.81 3.61
CA GLU A 185 -15.89 3.86 4.10
C GLU A 185 -15.97 4.17 5.61
N ARG A 186 -15.17 3.47 6.42
CA ARG A 186 -15.10 3.72 7.87
C ARG A 186 -14.67 5.14 8.19
N HIS A 187 -13.70 5.68 7.47
CA HIS A 187 -13.23 7.06 7.66
C HIS A 187 -14.29 8.10 7.27
N LEU A 188 -15.01 7.86 6.17
CA LEU A 188 -16.14 8.71 5.76
C LEU A 188 -17.26 8.69 6.80
N GLN A 189 -17.70 7.52 7.26
CA GLN A 189 -18.75 7.38 8.28
C GLN A 189 -18.39 8.10 9.59
N ARG A 190 -17.13 8.02 10.02
CA ARG A 190 -16.64 8.75 11.21
C ARG A 190 -16.68 10.26 11.04
N GLN A 191 -16.45 10.77 9.84
CA GLN A 191 -16.54 12.20 9.56
C GLN A 191 -18.00 12.69 9.61
N TYR A 192 -18.92 11.97 8.96
CA TYR A 192 -20.34 12.32 8.95
C TYR A 192 -20.96 12.23 10.36
N GLY A 193 -20.69 11.18 11.12
CA GLY A 193 -21.20 11.01 12.48
C GLY A 193 -20.60 11.95 13.54
N LYS A 194 -19.55 12.73 13.19
CA LYS A 194 -19.05 13.85 14.01
C LYS A 194 -19.80 15.14 13.71
N ASN A 195 -20.15 15.37 12.45
CA ASN A 195 -20.89 16.57 12.04
C ASN A 195 -22.32 16.58 12.59
N GLU A 196 -23.00 15.42 12.61
CA GLU A 196 -24.37 15.29 13.17
C GLU A 196 -24.46 15.50 14.69
N ARG A 197 -23.34 15.47 15.42
CA ARG A 197 -23.31 15.72 16.88
C ARG A 197 -22.93 17.15 17.24
N GLN A 198 -22.64 17.99 16.24
CA GLN A 198 -22.27 19.39 16.39
C GLN A 198 -23.39 20.35 15.93
N GLU A 199 -24.51 19.81 15.44
CA GLU A 199 -25.77 20.50 15.17
C GLU A 199 -26.80 20.20 16.27
#